data_AF-A0A0F9D6M3-F1
#
_entry.id   AF-A0A0F9D6M3-F1
#
_cell.length_a   1.000
_cell.length_b   1.000
_cell.length_c   1.000
_cell.angle_alpha   90.00
_cell.angle_beta   90.00
_cell.angle_gamma   90.00
#
_symmetry.space_group_name_H-M   'P 1'
#
loop_
_entity.id
_entity.type
_entity.pdbx_description
1 polymer ?
#
loop_
_entity_poly.entity_id
_entity_poly.type
_entity_poly.pdbx_seq_one_letter_code
_entity_poly.pdbx_strand_id
1 'polypeptide(L)'
;MRRDPLFIVLTIIMTLLLLLFVVYPLGSVLITSFRLEGRLSLGNYADFFRYSYYYRSMLNSLMLGIVTTVIILVIAFSLSYTISKTNLPLKGFLKTASL
;
A
#
# COMPACT_ATOMS: atom_id res chain seq x y z
N MET A 1 9.19 5.34 29.54
CA MET A 1 8.89 6.21 28.39
C MET A 1 8.81 7.65 28.90
N ARG A 2 9.97 8.29 29.11
CA ARG A 2 10.02 9.69 29.55
C ARG A 2 9.40 10.53 28.44
N ARG A 3 8.41 11.35 28.81
CA ARG A 3 7.78 12.31 27.90
C ARG A 3 8.74 13.46 27.67
N ASP A 4 9.88 13.22 27.05
CA ASP A 4 10.78 14.31 26.72
C ASP A 4 10.11 15.07 25.57
N PRO A 5 9.71 16.33 25.78
CA PRO A 5 8.92 17.09 24.80
C PRO A 5 9.66 17.21 23.46
N LEU A 6 10.98 17.13 23.46
CA LEU A 6 11.84 17.12 22.28
C LEU A 6 11.59 15.92 21.36
N PHE A 7 11.46 14.70 21.91
CA PHE A 7 11.20 13.52 21.07
C PHE A 7 9.83 13.61 20.39
N ILE A 8 8.81 14.12 21.09
CA ILE A 8 7.47 14.30 20.53
C ILE A 8 7.49 15.32 19.39
N VAL A 9 8.15 16.46 19.61
CA VAL A 9 8.28 17.50 18.58
C VAL A 9 9.04 16.95 17.36
N LEU A 10 10.14 16.23 17.57
CA LEU A 10 10.91 15.64 16.48
C LEU A 10 10.08 14.61 15.70
N THR A 11 9.35 13.72 16.38
CA THR A 11 8.47 12.75 15.73
C THR A 11 7.39 13.45 14.90
N ILE A 12 6.74 14.49 15.42
CA ILE A 12 5.74 15.27 14.68
C ILE A 12 6.35 15.90 13.43
N ILE A 13 7.52 16.53 13.54
CA ILE A 13 8.21 17.14 12.40
C ILE A 13 8.54 16.09 11.34
N MET A 14 9.09 14.93 11.75
CA MET A 14 9.41 13.83 10.83
C MET A 14 8.15 13.28 10.14
N THR A 15 7.05 13.10 10.87
CA THR A 15 5.77 12.67 10.30
C THR A 15 5.24 13.69 9.30
N LEU A 16 5.28 14.99 9.61
CA LEU A 16 4.85 16.04 8.70
C LEU A 16 5.72 16.11 7.44
N LEU A 17 7.04 15.93 7.58
CA LEU A 17 7.97 15.93 6.46
C LEU A 17 7.70 14.73 5.53
N LEU A 18 7.47 13.54 6.09
CA LEU A 18 7.09 12.34 5.33
C LEU A 18 5.75 12.52 4.62
N LEU A 19 4.75 13.08 5.32
CA LEU A 19 3.46 13.39 4.73
C LEU A 19 3.62 14.38 3.58
N LEU A 20 4.38 15.46 3.76
CA LEU A 20 4.65 16.42 2.70
C LEU A 20 5.30 15.73 1.50
N PHE A 21 6.32 14.91 1.74
CA PHE A 21 7.04 14.19 0.68
C PHE A 21 6.16 13.22 -0.10
N VAL A 22 5.18 12.58 0.53
CA VAL A 22 4.24 11.65 -0.14
C VAL A 22 3.08 12.41 -0.78
N VAL A 23 2.46 13.34 -0.06
CA VAL A 23 1.27 14.06 -0.50
C VAL A 23 1.59 15.04 -1.63
N TYR A 24 2.74 15.70 -1.61
CA TYR A 24 3.14 16.65 -2.65
C TYR A 24 3.20 16.04 -4.07
N PRO A 25 3.95 14.95 -4.33
CA PRO A 25 3.99 14.34 -5.66
C PRO A 25 2.64 13.75 -6.05
N LEU A 26 1.90 13.15 -5.11
CA LEU A 26 0.56 12.63 -5.38
C LEU A 26 -0.41 13.75 -5.78
N GLY A 27 -0.40 14.87 -5.06
CA GLY A 27 -1.18 16.06 -5.40
C GLY A 27 -0.80 16.65 -6.75
N SER A 28 0.50 16.70 -7.06
CA SER A 28 1.00 17.16 -8.37
C SER A 28 0.51 16.27 -9.52
N VAL A 29 0.56 14.94 -9.34
CA VAL A 29 0.04 13.98 -10.32
C VAL A 29 -1.47 14.13 -10.50
N LEU A 30 -2.23 14.31 -9.40
CA LEU A 30 -3.67 14.54 -9.46
C LEU A 30 -4.01 15.84 -10.20
N ILE A 31 -3.34 16.94 -9.90
CA ILE A 31 -3.59 18.21 -10.60
C ILE A 31 -3.24 18.09 -12.08
N THR A 32 -2.16 17.38 -12.40
CA THR A 32 -1.73 17.13 -13.79
C THR A 32 -2.72 16.22 -14.52
N SER A 33 -3.32 15.22 -13.86
CA SER A 33 -4.29 14.34 -14.50
C SER A 33 -5.56 15.07 -14.95
N PHE A 34 -5.97 16.11 -14.23
CA PHE A 34 -7.10 16.99 -14.61
C PHE A 34 -6.72 18.15 -15.55
N ARG A 35 -5.44 18.32 -15.90
CA ARG A 35 -4.97 19.39 -16.79
C ARG A 35 -4.54 18.82 -18.13
N LEU A 36 -5.11 19.33 -19.22
CA LEU A 36 -4.66 19.10 -20.59
C LEU A 36 -4.20 20.45 -21.15
N GLU A 37 -2.93 20.56 -21.54
CA GLU A 37 -2.37 21.78 -22.18
C GLU A 37 -2.63 23.08 -21.38
N GLY A 38 -2.58 23.01 -20.05
CA GLY A 38 -2.79 24.17 -19.18
C GLY A 38 -4.25 24.55 -18.93
N ARG A 39 -5.22 23.82 -19.49
CA ARG A 39 -6.66 23.96 -19.20
C ARG A 39 -7.19 22.78 -18.39
N LEU A 40 -8.17 23.03 -17.53
CA LEU A 40 -8.91 21.94 -16.87
C LEU A 40 -9.68 21.16 -17.94
N SER A 41 -9.38 19.87 -18.08
CA SER A 41 -9.97 19.00 -19.09
C SER A 41 -9.97 17.56 -18.61
N LEU A 42 -11.07 16.85 -18.88
CA LEU A 42 -11.16 15.40 -18.69
C LEU A 42 -10.67 14.62 -19.92
N GLY A 43 -10.09 15.29 -20.92
CA GLY A 43 -9.54 14.65 -22.12
C GLY A 43 -8.53 13.54 -21.82
N ASN A 44 -7.62 13.76 -20.85
CA ASN A 44 -6.67 12.75 -20.40
C ASN A 44 -7.35 11.45 -19.93
N TYR A 45 -8.48 11.56 -19.23
CA TYR A 45 -9.25 10.40 -18.78
C TYR A 45 -9.97 9.73 -19.95
N ALA A 46 -10.56 10.51 -20.86
CA ALA A 46 -11.21 9.98 -22.05
C ALA A 46 -10.23 9.18 -22.93
N ASP A 47 -9.01 9.69 -23.15
CA ASP A 47 -7.96 9.00 -23.89
C ASP A 47 -7.45 7.75 -23.15
N PHE A 48 -7.32 7.83 -21.82
CA PHE A 48 -6.96 6.67 -20.99
C PHE A 48 -7.96 5.51 -21.14
N PHE A 49 -9.26 5.80 -21.16
CA PHE A 49 -10.31 4.79 -21.36
C PHE A 49 -10.50 4.39 -22.83
N ARG A 50 -10.02 5.19 -23.79
CA ARG A 50 -10.15 4.90 -25.23
C ARG A 50 -9.26 3.76 -25.68
N TYR A 51 -8.04 3.64 -25.13
CA TYR A 51 -7.16 2.53 -25.50
C TYR A 51 -7.41 1.31 -24.63
N SER A 52 -7.88 0.23 -25.26
CA SER A 52 -8.15 -1.06 -24.61
C SER A 52 -6.96 -1.60 -23.82
N TYR A 53 -5.73 -1.21 -24.16
CA TYR A 53 -4.51 -1.66 -23.48
C TYR A 53 -4.43 -1.14 -22.03
N TYR A 54 -4.74 0.13 -21.76
CA TYR A 54 -4.63 0.70 -20.42
C TYR A 54 -5.60 0.05 -19.44
N TYR A 55 -6.87 -0.07 -19.83
CA TYR A 55 -7.88 -0.68 -18.96
C TYR A 55 -7.67 -2.21 -18.79
N ARG A 56 -7.22 -2.93 -19.83
CA ARG A 56 -6.88 -4.36 -19.70
C ARG A 56 -5.71 -4.57 -18.74
N SER A 57 -4.67 -3.75 -18.82
CA SER A 57 -3.53 -3.84 -17.89
C SER A 57 -3.95 -3.57 -16.44
N MET A 58 -4.84 -2.59 -16.23
CA MET A 58 -5.43 -2.31 -14.92
C MET A 58 -6.20 -3.51 -14.36
N LEU A 59 -7.10 -4.10 -15.17
CA LEU A 59 -7.87 -5.28 -14.77
C LEU A 59 -6.99 -6.50 -14.50
N ASN A 60 -5.97 -6.75 -15.33
CA ASN A 60 -5.04 -7.85 -15.12
C ASN A 60 -4.29 -7.71 -13.79
N SER A 61 -3.84 -6.49 -13.47
CA SER A 61 -3.15 -6.21 -12.21
C SER A 61 -4.08 -6.37 -11.00
N LEU A 62 -5.33 -5.93 -11.13
CA LEU A 62 -6.34 -6.09 -10.08
C LEU A 62 -6.69 -7.57 -9.85
N MET A 63 -6.90 -8.33 -10.94
CA MET A 63 -7.18 -9.76 -10.87
C MET A 63 -5.99 -10.51 -10.26
N LEU A 64 -4.77 -10.18 -10.67
CA LEU A 64 -3.55 -10.74 -10.08
C LEU A 64 -3.47 -10.43 -8.58
N GLY A 65 -3.75 -9.19 -8.17
CA GLY A 65 -3.77 -8.79 -6.76
C GLY A 65 -4.80 -9.56 -5.93
N ILE A 66 -6.00 -9.78 -6.47
CA ILE A 66 -7.06 -10.54 -5.80
C ILE A 66 -6.65 -12.01 -5.65
N VAL A 67 -6.21 -12.64 -6.74
CA VAL A 67 -5.83 -14.05 -6.74
C VAL A 67 -4.67 -14.31 -5.77
N THR A 68 -3.64 -13.46 -5.81
CA THR A 68 -2.48 -13.59 -4.91
C THR A 68 -2.88 -13.39 -3.45
N THR A 69 -3.72 -12.38 -3.16
CA THR A 69 -4.21 -12.15 -1.80
C THR A 69 -4.99 -13.34 -1.25
N VAL A 70 -5.91 -13.91 -2.04
CA VAL A 70 -6.70 -15.09 -1.63
C VAL A 70 -5.81 -16.29 -1.35
N ILE A 71 -4.86 -16.58 -2.23
CA ILE A 71 -3.92 -17.71 -2.05
C ILE A 71 -3.08 -17.51 -0.78
N ILE A 72 -2.51 -16.32 -0.60
CA ILE A 72 -1.69 -16.01 0.58
C ILE A 72 -2.53 -16.11 1.86
N LEU A 73 -3.76 -15.58 1.86
CA LEU A 73 -4.64 -15.67 3.02
C LEU A 73 -4.96 -17.11 3.39
N VAL A 74 -5.29 -17.97 2.43
CA VAL A 74 -5.57 -19.39 2.70
C VAL A 74 -4.36 -20.08 3.33
N ILE A 75 -3.16 -19.85 2.77
CA ILE A 75 -1.93 -20.45 3.28
C ILE A 75 -1.57 -19.89 4.66
N ALA A 76 -1.52 -18.57 4.81
CA ALA A 76 -1.17 -17.89 6.05
C ALA A 76 -2.15 -18.22 7.18
N PHE A 77 -3.45 -18.27 6.88
CA PHE A 77 -4.47 -18.65 7.86
C PHE A 77 -4.33 -20.11 8.28
N SER A 78 -4.11 -21.03 7.34
CA SER A 78 -3.89 -22.45 7.64
C SER A 78 -2.66 -22.66 8.53
N LEU A 79 -1.56 -21.96 8.24
CA LEU A 79 -0.33 -21.98 9.05
C LEU A 79 -0.57 -21.38 10.44
N SER A 80 -1.18 -20.19 10.52
CA SER A 80 -1.50 -19.51 11.78
C SER A 80 -2.40 -20.37 12.69
N TYR A 81 -3.41 -21.02 12.10
CA TYR A 81 -4.30 -21.93 12.81
C TYR A 81 -3.54 -23.16 13.35
N THR A 82 -2.70 -23.77 12.52
CA THR A 82 -1.89 -24.93 12.91
C THR A 82 -0.92 -24.59 14.05
N ILE A 83 -0.24 -23.44 13.97
CA ILE A 83 0.68 -22.95 15.00
C ILE A 83 -0.06 -22.66 16.31
N SER A 84 -1.27 -22.11 16.24
CA SER A 84 -2.05 -21.72 17.42
C SER A 84 -2.68 -22.91 18.15
N LYS A 85 -3.05 -23.97 17.42
CA LYS A 85 -3.76 -25.14 17.98
C LYS A 85 -2.87 -26.36 18.21
N THR A 86 -1.68 -26.43 17.61
CA THR A 86 -0.79 -27.60 17.70
C THR A 86 0.48 -27.23 18.47
N ASN A 87 0.87 -28.04 19.46
CA ASN A 87 2.17 -27.92 20.13
C ASN A 87 3.28 -28.41 19.20
N LEU A 88 3.57 -27.67 18.12
CA LEU A 88 4.66 -28.01 17.19
C LEU A 88 6.01 -27.99 17.94
N PRO A 89 6.90 -28.98 17.73
CA PRO A 89 8.22 -29.03 18.36
C PRO A 89 9.16 -27.90 17.89
N LEU A 90 8.80 -27.16 16.83
CA LEU A 90 9.55 -26.02 16.28
C LEU A 90 9.21 -24.65 16.92
N LYS A 91 8.55 -24.64 18.08
CA LYS A 91 8.13 -23.42 18.81
C LYS A 91 9.27 -22.42 19.09
N GLY A 92 10.52 -22.86 19.20
CA GLY A 92 11.66 -21.98 19.47
C GLY A 92 12.06 -21.09 18.28
N PHE A 93 12.02 -21.62 17.06
CA PHE A 93 12.46 -20.89 15.86
C PHE A 93 11.39 -19.93 15.32
N LEU A 94 10.11 -20.34 15.38
CA LEU A 94 9.00 -19.50 14.92
C LEU A 94 8.69 -18.34 15.87
N LYS A 95 8.98 -18.46 17.17
CA LYS A 95 8.73 -17.40 18.16
C LYS A 95 9.76 -16.28 18.10
N THR A 96 10.95 -16.55 17.59
CA THR A 96 12.02 -15.54 17.37
C THR A 96 11.85 -14.83 16.02
N ALA A 97 11.26 -15.48 15.02
CA ALA A 97 10.97 -14.87 13.72
C ALA A 97 9.70 -13.97 13.73
N SER A 98 8.89 -14.06 14.78
CA SER A 98 7.67 -13.25 14.97
C SER A 98 7.84 -12.10 15.97
N LEU A 99 9.07 -11.79 16.40
CA LEU A 99 9.47 -10.65 17.23
C LEU A 99 10.34 -9.71 16.40
#